data_AF-A0A1H2GNM1-F1
#
_entry.id   AF-A0A1H2GNM1-F1
#
_cell.length_a   1.000
_cell.length_b   1.000
_cell.length_c   1.000
_cell.angle_alpha   90.00
_cell.angle_beta   90.00
_cell.angle_gamma   90.00
#
_symmetry.space_group_name_H-M   'P 1'
#
loop_
_entity.id
_entity.type
_entity.pdbx_description
1 polymer ?
#
loop_
_entity_poly.entity_id
_entity_poly.type
_entity_poly.pdbx_seq_one_letter_code
_entity_poly.pdbx_strand_id
1 'polypeptide(L)'
;MDHGIRYEEQVMNHLKQQGAIIISMKSTGSQESRFKAFLEQLNLSVLKITSHEGDEITPVFISQCLLKVDSLEINGLEQGGVKIRGIGVPDLLVISGKEVNGEKTAVIEVGDIKSSTSPRYHHKWQVAFYARLLKKIIDSHGILVRVAKTGFIITRSSGKNIQNKACFYERHEFELKAYKAAFPTVFKTFCTVLSRPAAVADHRLQSSCVSCDCFLSCYHIALESEDIQFLPGLTSGELLKLRQTGYATISQTHAAFVKTAPVKTALRKTKSVKTAFEDNDDLLDEQNNFSLEQRKQIFGNCYAFLENQIFLVKENTRPFFLLYLTRKLCWRKIIALKN
;
A
#
# COMPACT_ATOMS: atom_id res chain seq x y z
N MET A 1 5.72 3.34 20.49
CA MET A 1 4.27 3.03 20.43
C MET A 1 3.47 3.99 21.30
N ASP A 2 3.95 4.29 22.52
CA ASP A 2 3.26 5.07 23.56
C ASP A 2 2.83 6.48 23.17
N HIS A 3 3.56 7.15 22.27
CA HIS A 3 3.19 8.50 21.82
C HIS A 3 1.88 8.55 21.03
N GLY A 4 1.51 7.49 20.31
CA GLY A 4 0.24 7.42 19.58
C GLY A 4 -0.94 7.30 20.54
N ILE A 5 -0.87 6.33 21.45
CA ILE A 5 -1.91 6.05 22.46
C ILE A 5 -2.17 7.28 23.33
N ARG A 6 -1.12 7.91 23.86
CA ARG A 6 -1.26 9.14 24.67
C ARG A 6 -1.93 10.27 23.90
N TYR A 7 -1.66 10.39 22.60
CA TYR A 7 -2.26 11.43 21.77
C TYR A 7 -3.74 11.16 21.52
N GLU A 8 -4.11 9.91 21.25
CA GLU A 8 -5.51 9.49 21.13
C GLU A 8 -6.30 9.79 22.42
N GLU A 9 -5.74 9.45 23.58
CA GLU A 9 -6.34 9.75 24.89
C GLU A 9 -6.54 11.26 25.11
N GLN A 10 -5.55 12.08 24.75
CA GLN A 10 -5.65 13.53 24.81
C GLN A 10 -6.81 14.04 23.95
N VAL A 11 -6.93 13.56 22.71
CA VAL A 11 -8.03 13.95 21.80
C VAL A 11 -9.38 13.56 22.40
N MET A 12 -9.53 12.33 22.92
CA MET A 12 -10.77 11.89 23.54
C MET A 12 -11.13 12.72 24.78
N ASN A 13 -10.16 13.05 25.63
CA ASN A 13 -10.38 13.86 26.82
C ASN A 13 -10.81 15.29 26.46
N HIS A 14 -10.22 15.87 25.43
CA HIS A 14 -10.61 17.20 24.96
C HIS A 14 -12.01 17.21 24.35
N LEU A 15 -12.36 16.20 23.57
CA LEU A 15 -13.73 16.05 23.05
C LEU A 15 -14.75 15.95 24.21
N LYS A 16 -14.45 15.17 25.27
CA LYS A 16 -15.29 15.12 26.48
C LYS A 16 -15.41 16.47 27.17
N GLN A 17 -14.32 17.22 27.29
CA GLN A 17 -14.32 18.58 27.86
C GLN A 17 -15.16 19.56 27.05
N GLN A 18 -15.30 19.33 25.74
CA GLN A 18 -16.19 20.07 24.84
C GLN A 18 -17.65 19.59 24.91
N GLY A 19 -17.99 18.67 25.82
CA GLY A 19 -19.35 18.15 25.99
C GLY A 19 -19.71 16.97 25.09
N ALA A 20 -18.75 16.40 24.35
CA ALA A 20 -19.02 15.24 23.51
C ALA A 20 -19.37 14.00 24.36
N ILE A 21 -20.41 13.28 23.93
CA ILE A 21 -20.77 11.99 24.53
C ILE A 21 -19.88 10.91 23.90
N ILE A 22 -18.91 10.38 24.65
CA ILE A 22 -17.99 9.35 24.16
C ILE A 22 -18.26 8.00 24.82
N ILE A 23 -18.61 7.01 24.01
CA ILE A 23 -18.76 5.61 24.37
C ILE A 23 -17.45 4.89 23.99
N SER A 24 -16.66 4.53 25.00
CA SER A 24 -15.44 3.76 24.78
C SER A 24 -15.71 2.26 24.82
N MET A 25 -15.45 1.58 23.70
CA MET A 25 -15.65 0.14 23.60
C MET A 25 -14.48 -0.60 24.25
N LYS A 26 -14.79 -1.66 24.99
CA LYS A 26 -13.77 -2.50 25.63
C LYS A 26 -12.91 -3.21 24.57
N SER A 27 -11.61 -3.24 24.82
CA SER A 27 -10.63 -3.98 24.01
C SER A 27 -10.53 -5.46 24.42
N THR A 28 -11.01 -5.82 25.61
CA THR A 28 -10.98 -7.17 26.16
C THR A 28 -12.19 -8.01 25.75
N GLY A 29 -12.04 -9.34 25.80
CA GLY A 29 -13.07 -10.31 25.40
C GLY A 29 -12.86 -10.87 23.99
N SER A 30 -13.75 -11.78 23.58
CA SER A 30 -13.69 -12.39 22.26
C SER A 30 -14.10 -11.38 21.18
N GLN A 31 -13.70 -11.62 19.93
CA GLN A 31 -14.14 -10.79 18.80
C GLN A 31 -15.67 -10.76 18.71
N GLU A 32 -16.34 -11.88 18.98
CA GLU A 32 -17.79 -11.98 18.91
C GLU A 32 -18.48 -11.15 20.00
N SER A 33 -17.99 -11.21 21.25
CA SER A 33 -18.56 -10.40 22.33
C SER A 33 -18.36 -8.91 22.08
N ARG A 34 -17.20 -8.51 21.54
CA ARG A 34 -16.90 -7.12 21.20
C ARG A 34 -17.77 -6.60 20.06
N PHE A 35 -17.97 -7.43 19.03
CA PHE A 35 -18.81 -7.08 17.89
C PHE A 35 -20.30 -6.95 18.30
N LYS A 36 -20.80 -7.89 19.11
CA LYS A 36 -22.16 -7.82 19.66
C LYS A 36 -22.38 -6.56 20.50
N ALA A 37 -21.45 -6.26 21.41
CA ALA A 37 -21.52 -5.04 22.22
C ALA A 37 -21.52 -3.78 21.35
N PHE A 38 -20.75 -3.76 20.26
CA PHE A 38 -20.76 -2.66 19.29
C PHE A 38 -22.13 -2.50 18.62
N LEU A 39 -22.74 -3.59 18.14
CA LEU A 39 -24.06 -3.54 17.51
C LEU A 39 -25.15 -3.01 18.47
N GLU A 40 -25.12 -3.45 19.73
CA GLU A 40 -26.03 -2.95 20.76
C GLU A 40 -25.87 -1.44 20.98
N GLN A 41 -24.63 -0.98 21.16
CA GLN A 41 -24.35 0.46 21.37
C GLN A 41 -24.67 1.30 20.13
N LEU A 42 -24.44 0.76 18.93
CA LEU A 42 -24.76 1.43 17.68
C LEU A 42 -26.28 1.67 17.57
N ASN A 43 -27.09 0.64 17.82
CA ASN A 43 -28.55 0.74 17.77
C ASN A 43 -29.08 1.74 18.81
N LEU A 44 -28.61 1.65 20.06
CA LEU A 44 -29.01 2.59 21.12
C LEU A 44 -28.66 4.03 20.76
N SER A 45 -27.48 4.26 20.19
CA SER A 45 -27.04 5.59 19.79
C SER A 45 -27.85 6.13 18.62
N VAL A 46 -28.15 5.30 17.61
CA VAL A 46 -29.00 5.67 16.48
C VAL A 46 -30.40 6.06 16.97
N LEU A 47 -31.02 5.23 17.80
CA LEU A 47 -32.35 5.50 18.38
C LEU A 47 -32.34 6.82 19.17
N LYS A 48 -31.34 7.05 20.01
CA LYS A 48 -31.20 8.29 20.76
C LYS A 48 -31.13 9.52 19.85
N ILE A 49 -30.39 9.43 18.74
CA ILE A 49 -30.27 10.52 17.77
C ILE A 49 -31.59 10.76 17.02
N THR A 50 -32.29 9.70 16.60
CA THR A 50 -33.51 9.81 15.79
C THR A 50 -34.74 10.18 16.61
N SER A 51 -34.83 9.75 17.87
CA SER A 51 -35.97 10.00 18.75
C SER A 51 -35.89 11.34 19.51
N HIS A 52 -34.80 12.10 19.37
CA HIS A 52 -34.66 13.35 20.09
C HIS A 52 -35.58 14.43 19.49
N GLU A 53 -36.53 14.93 20.29
CA GLU A 53 -37.34 16.10 19.97
C GLU A 53 -36.57 17.36 20.38
N GLY A 54 -36.05 18.11 19.39
CA GLY A 54 -35.23 19.30 19.61
C GLY A 54 -34.24 19.58 18.47
N ASP A 55 -33.85 20.86 18.34
CA ASP A 55 -33.01 21.37 17.26
C ASP A 55 -31.51 21.06 17.44
N GLU A 56 -31.02 20.98 18.69
CA GLU A 56 -29.61 20.68 18.97
C GLU A 56 -29.43 19.25 19.49
N ILE A 57 -28.85 18.39 18.65
CA ILE A 57 -28.48 17.03 19.06
C ILE A 57 -26.97 16.99 19.23
N THR A 58 -26.53 16.70 20.44
CA THR A 58 -25.12 16.42 20.69
C THR A 58 -24.72 15.13 19.95
N PRO A 59 -23.70 15.16 19.07
CA PRO A 59 -23.22 13.95 18.42
C PRO A 59 -22.72 12.92 19.44
N VAL A 60 -22.96 11.64 19.14
CA VAL A 60 -22.44 10.52 19.93
C VAL A 60 -21.19 9.97 19.26
N PHE A 61 -20.12 9.83 20.04
CA PHE A 61 -18.84 9.32 19.60
C PHE A 61 -18.67 7.89 20.11
N ILE A 62 -18.33 6.94 19.24
CA ILE A 62 -17.99 5.57 19.64
C ILE A 62 -16.53 5.34 19.30
N SER A 63 -15.69 5.07 20.30
CA SER A 63 -14.26 4.83 20.10
C SER A 63 -13.90 3.35 20.20
N GLN A 64 -12.90 2.94 19.40
CA GLN A 64 -12.28 1.60 19.47
C GLN A 64 -13.28 0.43 19.27
N CYS A 65 -14.34 0.65 18.48
CA CYS A 65 -15.32 -0.38 18.18
C CYS A 65 -14.77 -1.44 17.23
N LEU A 66 -15.26 -2.68 17.33
CA LEU A 66 -14.87 -3.74 16.41
C LEU A 66 -15.85 -3.80 15.24
N LEU A 67 -15.36 -3.57 14.03
CA LEU A 67 -16.08 -3.83 12.79
C LEU A 67 -15.69 -5.22 12.28
N LYS A 68 -16.69 -6.07 12.05
CA LYS A 68 -16.48 -7.43 11.55
C LYS A 68 -17.51 -7.74 10.46
N VAL A 69 -17.04 -8.25 9.34
CA VAL A 69 -17.85 -8.73 8.22
C VAL A 69 -17.26 -10.05 7.74
N ASP A 70 -18.09 -11.09 7.64
CA ASP A 70 -17.60 -12.43 7.27
C ASP A 70 -17.19 -12.53 5.81
N SER A 71 -17.73 -11.66 4.95
CA SER A 71 -17.45 -11.65 3.51
C SER A 71 -17.32 -10.23 2.94
N LEU A 72 -16.14 -9.90 2.45
CA LEU A 72 -15.95 -8.79 1.53
C LEU A 72 -16.20 -9.28 0.11
N GLU A 73 -17.41 -9.06 -0.40
CA GLU A 73 -17.70 -9.24 -1.82
C GLU A 73 -16.83 -8.28 -2.64
N ILE A 74 -16.13 -8.85 -3.61
CA ILE A 74 -15.32 -8.14 -4.58
C ILE A 74 -15.91 -8.49 -5.95
N ASN A 75 -16.74 -7.60 -6.49
CA ASN A 75 -17.35 -7.76 -7.81
C ASN A 75 -16.24 -8.11 -8.83
N GLY A 76 -16.40 -9.24 -9.53
CA GLY A 76 -15.43 -9.73 -10.52
C GLY A 76 -14.42 -10.78 -10.04
N LEU A 77 -14.51 -11.25 -8.79
CA LEU A 77 -13.70 -12.37 -8.26
C LEU A 77 -14.53 -13.60 -7.85
N GLU A 78 -15.82 -13.60 -8.18
CA GLU A 78 -16.79 -14.64 -7.78
C GLU A 78 -16.44 -16.04 -8.33
N GLN A 79 -15.64 -16.12 -9.39
CA GLN A 79 -15.29 -17.40 -10.03
C GLN A 79 -14.11 -18.15 -9.37
N GLY A 80 -13.57 -17.69 -8.22
CA GLY A 80 -12.35 -18.27 -7.61
C GLY A 80 -12.30 -18.42 -6.09
N GLY A 81 -13.38 -18.15 -5.35
CA GLY A 81 -13.60 -18.75 -4.02
C GLY A 81 -12.84 -18.20 -2.79
N VAL A 82 -11.99 -17.17 -2.89
CA VAL A 82 -11.34 -16.61 -1.69
C VAL A 82 -12.26 -15.63 -0.97
N LYS A 83 -12.95 -16.12 0.07
CA LYS A 83 -13.76 -15.30 0.98
C LYS A 83 -12.85 -14.52 1.94
N ILE A 84 -12.62 -13.25 1.66
CA ILE A 84 -11.87 -12.37 2.58
C ILE A 84 -12.80 -11.89 3.68
N ARG A 85 -12.45 -12.19 4.94
CA ARG A 85 -13.09 -11.60 6.12
C ARG A 85 -12.58 -10.17 6.31
N GLY A 86 -13.50 -9.24 6.54
CA GLY A 86 -13.17 -7.85 6.85
C GLY A 86 -13.22 -7.60 8.34
N ILE A 87 -12.09 -7.24 8.95
CA ILE A 87 -12.01 -6.86 10.37
C ILE A 87 -11.31 -5.51 10.47
N GLY A 88 -11.82 -4.62 11.31
CA GLY A 88 -11.23 -3.32 11.55
C GLY A 88 -11.61 -2.75 12.90
N VAL A 89 -10.75 -1.90 13.45
CA VAL A 89 -11.02 -1.15 14.68
C VAL A 89 -10.78 0.32 14.34
N PRO A 90 -11.80 1.10 13.98
CA PRO A 90 -11.66 2.54 13.83
C PRO A 90 -11.41 3.19 15.19
N ASP A 91 -10.58 4.24 15.19
CA ASP A 91 -10.32 5.01 16.39
C ASP A 91 -11.59 5.71 16.88
N LEU A 92 -12.41 6.20 15.94
CA LEU A 92 -13.59 6.99 16.25
C LEU A 92 -14.70 6.85 15.18
N LEU A 93 -15.92 6.65 15.63
CA LEU A 93 -17.14 6.86 14.85
C LEU A 93 -17.89 8.05 15.44
N VAL A 94 -18.50 8.87 14.58
CA VAL A 94 -19.34 10.01 15.00
C VAL A 94 -20.73 9.81 14.45
N ILE A 95 -21.72 9.74 15.34
CA ILE A 95 -23.13 9.58 15.03
C ILE A 95 -23.82 10.92 15.26
N SER A 96 -24.36 11.51 14.22
CA SER A 96 -25.05 12.79 14.25
C SER A 96 -26.42 12.70 13.59
N GLY A 97 -27.34 13.56 13.97
CA GLY A 97 -28.62 13.71 13.27
C GLY A 97 -28.47 14.67 12.10
N LYS A 98 -29.08 14.32 10.96
CA LYS A 98 -29.28 15.23 9.83
C LYS A 98 -30.73 15.17 9.40
N GLU A 99 -31.33 16.34 9.25
CA GLU A 99 -32.65 16.47 8.66
C GLU A 99 -32.55 16.28 7.14
N VAL A 100 -33.38 15.39 6.61
CA VAL A 100 -33.49 15.10 5.18
C VAL A 100 -34.97 15.03 4.86
N ASN A 101 -35.46 15.96 4.05
CA ASN A 101 -36.88 16.07 3.67
C ASN A 101 -37.84 16.17 4.87
N GLY A 102 -37.45 16.89 5.93
CA GLY A 102 -38.27 17.01 7.15
C GLY A 102 -38.18 15.80 8.09
N GLU A 103 -37.46 14.74 7.70
CA GLU A 103 -37.23 13.57 8.55
C GLU A 103 -35.82 13.58 9.14
N LYS A 104 -35.75 13.29 10.44
CA LYS A 104 -34.51 13.21 11.18
C LYS A 104 -33.83 11.86 10.91
N THR A 105 -32.71 11.90 10.19
CA THR A 105 -31.94 10.69 9.83
C THR A 105 -30.60 10.68 10.57
N ALA A 106 -30.23 9.54 11.16
CA ALA A 106 -28.90 9.38 11.73
C ALA A 106 -27.86 9.19 10.62
N VAL A 107 -26.68 9.79 10.81
CA VAL A 107 -25.53 9.70 9.91
C VAL A 107 -24.30 9.32 10.71
N ILE A 108 -23.51 8.37 10.19
CA ILE A 108 -22.25 7.95 10.82
C ILE A 108 -21.06 8.35 9.97
N GLU A 109 -20.18 9.16 10.53
CA GLU A 109 -18.86 9.46 9.98
C GLU A 109 -17.80 8.55 10.61
N VAL A 110 -16.84 8.13 9.79
CA VAL A 110 -15.71 7.31 10.25
C VAL A 110 -14.47 8.18 10.35
N GLY A 111 -13.78 8.05 11.48
CA GLY A 111 -12.60 8.80 11.85
C GLY A 111 -11.41 7.94 12.21
N ASP A 112 -10.24 8.55 12.08
CA ASP A 112 -8.94 7.98 12.47
C ASP A 112 -8.10 9.08 13.13
N ILE A 113 -7.36 8.76 14.18
CA ILE A 113 -6.55 9.71 14.95
C ILE A 113 -5.09 9.38 14.71
N LYS A 114 -4.28 10.42 14.43
CA LYS A 114 -2.87 10.25 14.09
C LYS A 114 -2.03 11.29 14.78
N SER A 115 -0.97 10.85 15.47
CA SER A 115 0.00 11.74 16.11
C SER A 115 0.93 12.44 15.11
N SER A 116 0.78 12.25 13.80
CA SER A 116 1.43 13.11 12.81
C SER A 116 0.80 14.50 12.79
N THR A 117 1.47 15.47 12.18
CA THR A 117 0.92 16.84 11.96
C THR A 117 0.15 16.95 10.65
N SER A 118 0.15 15.91 9.82
CA SER A 118 -0.56 15.87 8.55
C SER A 118 -1.11 14.47 8.25
N PRO A 119 -2.27 14.37 7.57
CA PRO A 119 -2.82 13.09 7.15
C PRO A 119 -2.02 12.53 5.96
N ARG A 120 -1.79 11.21 5.96
CA ARG A 120 -1.16 10.50 4.84
C ARG A 120 -2.21 9.78 4.01
N TYR A 121 -1.86 9.48 2.77
CA TYR A 121 -2.78 8.84 1.83
C TYR A 121 -3.31 7.48 2.33
N HIS A 122 -2.45 6.65 2.94
CA HIS A 122 -2.87 5.35 3.49
C HIS A 122 -3.81 5.46 4.70
N HIS A 123 -3.75 6.53 5.50
CA HIS A 123 -4.73 6.77 6.57
C HIS A 123 -6.14 6.96 5.98
N LYS A 124 -6.25 7.68 4.85
CA LYS A 124 -7.53 7.91 4.16
C LYS A 124 -8.10 6.60 3.57
N TRP A 125 -7.22 5.73 3.07
CA TRP A 125 -7.60 4.37 2.65
C TRP A 125 -8.14 3.53 3.81
N GLN A 126 -7.50 3.60 4.97
CA GLN A 126 -7.92 2.89 6.17
C GLN A 126 -9.33 3.34 6.62
N VAL A 127 -9.57 4.65 6.73
CA VAL A 127 -10.90 5.21 7.04
C VAL A 127 -11.94 4.79 5.99
N ALA A 128 -11.60 4.83 4.71
CA ALA A 128 -12.49 4.41 3.64
C ALA A 128 -12.84 2.91 3.72
N PHE A 129 -11.88 2.09 4.16
CA PHE A 129 -12.06 0.66 4.38
C PHE A 129 -13.03 0.42 5.55
N TYR A 130 -12.82 1.10 6.68
CA TYR A 130 -13.73 1.05 7.83
C TYR A 130 -15.14 1.52 7.47
N ALA A 131 -15.28 2.59 6.68
CA ALA A 131 -16.59 3.04 6.19
C ALA A 131 -17.27 2.03 5.26
N ARG A 132 -16.51 1.21 4.52
CA ARG A 132 -17.07 0.09 3.72
C ARG A 132 -17.53 -1.05 4.62
N LEU A 133 -16.74 -1.42 5.65
CA LEU A 133 -17.14 -2.43 6.64
C LEU A 133 -18.42 -2.01 7.36
N LEU A 134 -18.43 -0.78 7.90
CA LEU A 134 -19.57 -0.22 8.61
C LEU A 134 -20.83 -0.23 7.74
N LYS A 135 -20.73 0.17 6.45
CA LYS A 135 -21.86 0.12 5.53
C LYS A 135 -22.41 -1.31 5.39
N LYS A 136 -21.54 -2.30 5.18
CA LYS A 136 -21.98 -3.71 5.08
C LYS A 136 -22.66 -4.19 6.37
N ILE A 137 -22.14 -3.80 7.54
CA ILE A 137 -22.73 -4.15 8.84
C ILE A 137 -24.13 -3.54 9.00
N ILE A 138 -24.28 -2.25 8.67
CA ILE A 138 -25.56 -1.54 8.71
C ILE A 138 -26.58 -2.21 7.79
N ASP A 139 -26.19 -2.43 6.53
CA ASP A 139 -27.04 -3.03 5.51
C ASP A 139 -27.46 -4.46 5.92
N SER A 140 -26.54 -5.28 6.46
CA SER A 140 -26.83 -6.67 6.84
C SER A 140 -27.65 -6.82 8.12
N HIS A 141 -27.64 -5.81 9.01
CA HIS A 141 -28.39 -5.84 10.27
C HIS A 141 -29.63 -4.93 10.24
N GLY A 142 -29.96 -4.31 9.10
CA GLY A 142 -31.14 -3.46 8.95
C GLY A 142 -31.14 -2.22 9.85
N ILE A 143 -29.96 -1.68 10.19
CA ILE A 143 -29.86 -0.52 11.08
C ILE A 143 -30.26 0.73 10.29
N LEU A 144 -31.23 1.51 10.80
CA LEU A 144 -31.77 2.70 10.13
C LEU A 144 -30.85 3.91 10.24
N VAL A 145 -29.68 3.83 9.61
CA VAL A 145 -28.64 4.86 9.64
C VAL A 145 -27.86 4.86 8.33
N ARG A 146 -27.36 6.02 7.90
CA ARG A 146 -26.51 6.11 6.71
C ARG A 146 -25.06 6.38 7.06
N VAL A 147 -24.13 5.73 6.35
CA VAL A 147 -22.72 6.12 6.41
C VAL A 147 -22.53 7.42 5.63
N ALA A 148 -21.80 8.36 6.19
CA ALA A 148 -21.47 9.63 5.55
C ALA A 148 -20.68 9.43 4.24
N LYS A 149 -20.78 10.41 3.33
CA LYS A 149 -19.99 10.45 2.09
C LYS A 149 -18.54 10.84 2.35
N THR A 150 -18.30 11.51 3.47
CA THR A 150 -16.99 11.97 3.95
C THR A 150 -16.51 11.11 5.12
N GLY A 151 -15.20 11.05 5.28
CA GLY A 151 -14.55 10.59 6.51
C GLY A 151 -13.60 11.68 6.98
N PHE A 152 -12.98 11.47 8.13
CA PHE A 152 -12.07 12.46 8.70
C PHE A 152 -10.83 11.82 9.33
N ILE A 153 -9.76 12.61 9.44
CA ILE A 153 -8.57 12.27 10.22
C ILE A 153 -8.30 13.40 11.20
N ILE A 154 -8.04 13.08 12.46
CA ILE A 154 -7.56 14.04 13.45
C ILE A 154 -6.03 13.95 13.54
N THR A 155 -5.35 15.08 13.38
CA THR A 155 -3.89 15.17 13.48
C THR A 155 -3.46 16.19 14.52
N ARG A 156 -2.20 16.12 14.98
CA ARG A 156 -1.64 17.20 15.80
C ARG A 156 -1.73 18.53 15.06
N SER A 157 -2.07 19.58 15.79
CA SER A 157 -2.04 20.94 15.27
C SER A 157 -0.62 21.27 14.80
N SER A 158 -0.51 21.80 13.60
CA SER A 158 0.76 22.24 13.03
C SER A 158 1.25 23.56 13.64
N GLY A 159 0.45 24.19 14.50
CA GLY A 159 0.70 25.53 15.06
C GLY A 159 0.56 26.66 14.04
N LYS A 160 0.30 26.35 12.76
CA LYS A 160 0.16 27.34 11.68
C LYS A 160 -1.21 28.03 11.69
N ASN A 161 -2.20 27.45 12.37
CA ASN A 161 -3.54 28.00 12.47
C ASN A 161 -3.63 28.95 13.69
N ILE A 162 -3.15 30.19 13.48
CA ILE A 162 -3.00 31.24 14.52
C ILE A 162 -4.34 31.63 15.16
N GLN A 163 -5.47 31.39 14.48
CA GLN A 163 -6.80 31.82 14.92
C GLN A 163 -7.44 30.93 16.00
N ASN A 164 -6.98 29.68 16.19
CA ASN A 164 -7.55 28.73 17.16
C ASN A 164 -6.47 28.14 18.08
N LYS A 165 -5.76 29.02 18.81
CA LYS A 165 -4.77 28.62 19.85
C LYS A 165 -5.31 27.63 20.90
N ALA A 166 -6.63 27.47 21.02
CA ALA A 166 -7.27 26.59 21.98
C ALA A 166 -7.33 25.11 21.58
N CYS A 167 -7.23 24.76 20.28
CA CYS A 167 -7.33 23.37 19.83
C CYS A 167 -5.94 22.81 19.45
N PHE A 168 -5.47 21.80 20.19
CA PHE A 168 -4.16 21.17 19.96
C PHE A 168 -4.19 20.12 18.82
N TYR A 169 -5.34 19.96 18.15
CA TYR A 169 -5.50 19.07 17.01
C TYR A 169 -6.21 19.76 15.84
N GLU A 170 -6.07 19.19 14.65
CA GLU A 170 -6.73 19.60 13.42
C GLU A 170 -7.59 18.44 12.90
N ARG A 171 -8.82 18.72 12.48
CA ARG A 171 -9.72 17.75 11.82
C ARG A 171 -9.64 17.94 10.30
N HIS A 172 -9.29 16.88 9.58
CA HIS A 172 -9.14 16.87 8.13
C HIS A 172 -10.21 16.01 7.50
N GLU A 173 -11.20 16.64 6.87
CA GLU A 173 -12.27 15.94 6.17
C GLU A 173 -11.91 15.63 4.71
N PHE A 174 -12.41 14.52 4.19
CA PHE A 174 -12.20 14.14 2.80
C PHE A 174 -13.31 13.23 2.29
N GLU A 175 -13.53 13.24 0.97
CA GLU A 175 -14.50 12.38 0.32
C GLU A 175 -14.06 10.92 0.29
N LEU A 176 -14.93 10.00 0.69
CA LEU A 176 -14.62 8.56 0.70
C LEU A 176 -14.64 7.93 -0.69
N LYS A 177 -15.41 8.50 -1.64
CA LYS A 177 -15.66 7.90 -2.96
C LYS A 177 -14.36 7.64 -3.72
N ALA A 178 -13.44 8.61 -3.75
CA ALA A 178 -12.17 8.50 -4.45
C ALA A 178 -11.31 7.34 -3.94
N TYR A 179 -11.32 7.08 -2.64
CA TYR A 179 -10.53 6.02 -2.02
C TYR A 179 -11.18 4.64 -2.17
N LYS A 180 -12.52 4.56 -2.09
CA LYS A 180 -13.27 3.32 -2.30
C LYS A 180 -13.17 2.80 -3.74
N ALA A 181 -12.96 3.68 -4.72
CA ALA A 181 -12.86 3.31 -6.13
C ALA A 181 -11.70 2.35 -6.44
N ALA A 182 -10.62 2.41 -5.66
CA ALA A 182 -9.44 1.57 -5.87
C ALA A 182 -9.50 0.21 -5.14
N PHE A 183 -10.51 -0.01 -4.31
CA PHE A 183 -10.64 -1.25 -3.52
C PHE A 183 -10.78 -2.53 -4.34
N PRO A 184 -11.56 -2.58 -5.44
CA PRO A 184 -11.63 -3.79 -6.26
C PRO A 184 -10.24 -4.26 -6.73
N THR A 185 -9.43 -3.33 -7.23
CA THR A 185 -8.06 -3.61 -7.67
C THR A 185 -7.17 -4.04 -6.51
N VAL A 186 -7.22 -3.34 -5.37
CA VAL A 186 -6.37 -3.69 -4.22
C VAL A 186 -6.75 -5.03 -3.61
N PHE A 187 -8.03 -5.34 -3.49
CA PHE A 187 -8.45 -6.65 -3.00
C PHE A 187 -8.10 -7.76 -3.99
N LYS A 188 -8.21 -7.54 -5.32
CA LYS A 188 -7.72 -8.48 -6.31
C LYS A 188 -6.23 -8.76 -6.16
N THR A 189 -5.43 -7.72 -5.91
CA THR A 189 -4.00 -7.85 -5.64
C THR A 189 -3.77 -8.63 -4.35
N PHE A 190 -4.48 -8.33 -3.26
CA PHE A 190 -4.37 -9.08 -2.01
C PHE A 190 -4.76 -10.55 -2.18
N CYS A 191 -5.87 -10.86 -2.86
CA CYS A 191 -6.23 -12.25 -3.17
C CYS A 191 -5.10 -12.94 -3.93
N THR A 192 -4.55 -12.29 -4.96
CA THR A 192 -3.48 -12.85 -5.80
C THR A 192 -2.19 -13.08 -5.02
N VAL A 193 -1.84 -12.17 -4.11
CA VAL A 193 -0.64 -12.27 -3.28
C VAL A 193 -0.83 -13.34 -2.19
N LEU A 194 -1.99 -13.35 -1.52
CA LEU A 194 -2.28 -14.28 -0.42
C LEU A 194 -2.58 -15.70 -0.90
N SER A 195 -3.03 -15.88 -2.15
CA SER A 195 -3.24 -17.22 -2.74
C SER A 195 -1.95 -17.89 -3.18
N ARG A 196 -0.84 -17.16 -3.25
CA ARG A 196 0.46 -17.69 -3.66
C ARG A 196 1.16 -18.33 -2.47
N PRO A 197 1.76 -19.52 -2.62
CA PRO A 197 2.67 -20.05 -1.61
C PRO A 197 3.75 -19.02 -1.27
N ALA A 198 4.15 -18.93 0.01
CA ALA A 198 5.20 -18.00 0.43
C ALA A 198 6.53 -18.25 -0.33
N ALA A 199 6.79 -19.50 -0.75
CA ALA A 199 7.94 -19.88 -1.56
C ALA A 199 7.97 -19.25 -2.96
N VAL A 200 6.84 -18.74 -3.47
CA VAL A 200 6.74 -18.03 -4.75
C VAL A 200 6.36 -16.56 -4.56
N ALA A 201 6.59 -16.03 -3.35
CA ALA A 201 6.41 -14.62 -3.07
C ALA A 201 7.33 -13.78 -3.97
N ASP A 202 6.80 -12.66 -4.45
CA ASP A 202 7.55 -11.74 -5.28
C ASP A 202 8.39 -10.83 -4.37
N HIS A 203 9.70 -11.09 -4.27
CA HIS A 203 10.62 -10.39 -3.37
C HIS A 203 11.10 -9.06 -3.96
N ARG A 204 10.16 -8.21 -4.40
CA ARG A 204 10.49 -6.88 -4.94
C ARG A 204 11.06 -5.99 -3.85
N LEU A 205 12.36 -5.73 -3.91
CA LEU A 205 12.97 -4.78 -3.01
C LEU A 205 12.77 -3.36 -3.54
N GLN A 206 12.17 -2.52 -2.70
CA GLN A 206 12.07 -1.08 -2.93
C GLN A 206 13.14 -0.34 -2.15
N SER A 207 13.37 0.92 -2.50
CA SER A 207 14.31 1.80 -1.79
C SER A 207 14.00 1.92 -0.30
N SER A 208 12.73 1.82 0.09
CA SER A 208 12.30 1.83 1.49
C SER A 208 12.52 0.51 2.23
N CYS A 209 12.84 -0.59 1.53
CA CYS A 209 13.03 -1.90 2.16
C CYS A 209 14.30 -1.99 3.00
N VAL A 210 15.31 -1.14 2.77
CA VAL A 210 16.59 -1.19 3.52
C VAL A 210 16.46 -0.96 5.02
N SER A 211 15.35 -0.35 5.46
CA SER A 211 15.05 -0.12 6.88
C SER A 211 14.12 -1.18 7.46
N CYS A 212 13.75 -2.20 6.69
CA CYS A 212 12.92 -3.31 7.15
C CYS A 212 13.79 -4.34 7.88
N ASP A 213 13.33 -4.80 9.05
CA ASP A 213 14.03 -5.85 9.81
C ASP A 213 14.19 -7.16 9.02
N CYS A 214 13.28 -7.41 8.07
CA CYS A 214 13.33 -8.56 7.17
C CYS A 214 14.10 -8.30 5.88
N PHE A 215 14.77 -7.15 5.74
CA PHE A 215 15.47 -6.76 4.51
C PHE A 215 16.47 -7.81 4.07
N LEU A 216 17.33 -8.28 4.97
CA LEU A 216 18.39 -9.24 4.63
C LEU A 216 17.81 -10.54 4.10
N SER A 217 16.79 -11.09 4.77
CA SER A 217 16.12 -12.32 4.30
C SER A 217 15.48 -12.12 2.93
N CYS A 218 14.76 -11.03 2.73
CA CYS A 218 14.15 -10.71 1.44
C CYS A 218 15.20 -10.47 0.34
N TYR A 219 16.32 -9.83 0.67
CA TYR A 219 17.42 -9.58 -0.24
C TYR A 219 18.10 -10.87 -0.68
N HIS A 220 18.38 -11.78 0.24
CA HIS A 220 18.97 -13.08 -0.11
C HIS A 220 18.05 -13.91 -1.00
N ILE A 221 16.75 -13.98 -0.68
CA ILE A 221 15.81 -14.71 -1.53
C ILE A 221 15.69 -14.05 -2.90
N ALA A 222 15.65 -12.70 -2.97
CA ALA A 222 15.66 -11.96 -4.22
C ALA A 222 16.91 -12.24 -5.06
N LEU A 223 18.10 -12.29 -4.46
CA LEU A 223 19.34 -12.65 -5.16
C LEU A 223 19.32 -14.08 -5.71
N GLU A 224 18.69 -15.02 -5.00
CA GLU A 224 18.65 -16.43 -5.41
C GLU A 224 17.57 -16.70 -6.46
N SER A 225 16.45 -15.97 -6.42
CA SER A 225 15.27 -16.24 -7.25
C SER A 225 15.05 -15.24 -8.39
N GLU A 226 15.47 -13.98 -8.24
CA GLU A 226 15.21 -12.91 -9.20
C GLU A 226 16.26 -11.78 -9.12
N ASP A 227 17.52 -12.08 -9.44
CA ASP A 227 18.60 -11.09 -9.36
C ASP A 227 18.51 -10.00 -10.45
N ILE A 228 17.69 -10.20 -11.48
CA ILE A 228 17.50 -9.23 -12.57
C ILE A 228 16.93 -7.89 -12.08
N GLN A 229 16.21 -7.88 -10.96
CA GLN A 229 15.67 -6.65 -10.37
C GLN A 229 16.76 -5.69 -9.88
N PHE A 230 17.99 -6.18 -9.71
CA PHE A 230 19.15 -5.37 -9.32
C PHE A 230 19.91 -4.78 -10.51
N LEU A 231 19.47 -5.07 -11.75
CA LEU A 231 20.08 -4.53 -12.94
C LEU A 231 19.84 -3.00 -13.01
N PRO A 232 20.90 -2.18 -13.02
CA PRO A 232 20.75 -0.73 -13.01
C PRO A 232 20.08 -0.23 -14.30
N GLY A 233 19.26 0.81 -14.17
CA GLY A 233 18.58 1.44 -15.30
C GLY A 233 17.39 0.66 -15.85
N LEU A 234 17.00 -0.46 -15.23
CA LEU A 234 15.79 -1.20 -15.58
C LEU A 234 14.56 -0.45 -15.05
N THR A 235 13.62 -0.12 -15.95
CA THR A 235 12.35 0.50 -15.57
C THR A 235 11.38 -0.55 -14.98
N SER A 236 10.38 -0.11 -14.21
CA SER A 236 9.33 -0.99 -13.69
C SER A 236 8.58 -1.76 -14.79
N GLY A 237 8.41 -1.15 -15.96
CA GLY A 237 7.77 -1.77 -17.11
C GLY A 237 8.65 -2.85 -17.77
N GLU A 238 9.95 -2.60 -17.91
CA GLU A 238 10.89 -3.60 -18.45
C GLU A 238 11.05 -4.80 -17.52
N LEU A 239 11.16 -4.56 -16.21
CA LEU A 239 11.20 -5.65 -15.23
C LEU A 239 9.92 -6.49 -15.28
N LEU A 240 8.75 -5.86 -15.46
CA LEU A 240 7.49 -6.59 -15.63
C LEU A 240 7.49 -7.44 -16.92
N LYS A 241 8.03 -6.92 -18.03
CA LYS A 241 8.16 -7.69 -19.28
C LYS A 241 9.10 -8.89 -19.11
N LEU A 242 10.28 -8.71 -18.48
CA LEU A 242 11.23 -9.80 -18.21
C LEU A 242 10.60 -10.91 -17.35
N ARG A 243 9.77 -10.52 -16.35
CA ARG A 243 8.99 -11.48 -15.57
C ARG A 243 7.98 -12.26 -16.41
N GLN A 244 7.29 -11.58 -17.32
CA GLN A 244 6.31 -12.21 -18.22
C GLN A 244 6.96 -13.22 -19.17
N THR A 245 8.22 -12.99 -19.56
CA THR A 245 9.00 -13.92 -20.40
C THR A 245 9.74 -15.00 -19.60
N GLY A 246 9.66 -14.97 -18.27
CA GLY A 246 10.34 -15.92 -17.38
C GLY A 246 11.85 -15.69 -17.25
N TYR A 247 12.36 -14.51 -17.63
CA TYR A 247 13.77 -14.14 -17.48
C TYR A 247 14.00 -13.53 -16.10
N ALA A 248 14.06 -14.40 -15.09
CA ALA A 248 14.18 -14.00 -13.70
C ALA A 248 15.61 -13.62 -13.31
N THR A 249 16.63 -14.12 -14.02
CA THR A 249 18.04 -13.84 -13.67
C THR A 249 18.81 -13.06 -14.73
N ILE A 250 19.87 -12.36 -14.31
CA ILE A 250 20.83 -11.66 -15.18
C ILE A 250 21.43 -12.65 -16.19
N SER A 251 21.80 -13.85 -15.73
CA SER A 251 22.34 -14.90 -16.58
C SER A 251 21.33 -15.41 -17.62
N GLN A 252 20.09 -15.68 -17.20
CA GLN A 252 19.01 -16.11 -18.12
C GLN A 252 18.70 -15.03 -19.16
N THR A 253 18.57 -13.78 -18.73
CA THR A 253 18.30 -12.63 -19.60
C THR A 253 19.41 -12.44 -20.63
N HIS A 254 20.67 -12.50 -20.18
CA HIS A 254 21.84 -12.44 -21.07
C HIS A 254 21.81 -13.56 -22.12
N ALA A 255 21.62 -14.81 -21.69
CA ALA A 255 21.59 -15.96 -22.60
C ALA A 255 20.43 -15.87 -23.63
N ALA A 256 19.26 -15.37 -23.22
CA ALA A 256 18.13 -15.17 -24.12
C ALA A 256 18.44 -14.09 -25.18
N PHE A 257 19.09 -13.00 -24.79
CA PHE A 257 19.43 -11.91 -25.72
C PHE A 257 20.60 -12.25 -26.64
N VAL A 258 21.52 -13.13 -26.24
CA VAL A 258 22.55 -13.70 -27.15
C VAL A 258 21.90 -14.55 -28.25
N LYS A 259 20.92 -15.39 -27.90
CA LYS A 259 20.25 -16.29 -28.88
C LYS A 259 19.43 -15.54 -29.92
N THR A 260 18.89 -14.39 -29.55
CA THR A 260 18.06 -13.54 -30.41
C THR A 260 18.89 -12.49 -31.17
N ALA A 261 20.18 -12.35 -30.87
CA ALA A 261 21.08 -11.55 -31.69
C ALA A 261 21.26 -12.26 -33.04
N PRO A 262 21.11 -11.56 -34.18
CA PRO A 262 21.22 -12.18 -35.49
C PRO A 262 22.59 -12.84 -35.65
N VAL A 263 22.59 -14.16 -35.81
CA VAL A 263 23.78 -14.98 -36.09
C VAL A 263 24.27 -14.69 -37.50
N LYS A 264 24.87 -13.51 -37.72
CA LYS A 264 25.69 -13.20 -38.89
C LYS A 264 26.89 -12.34 -38.49
N THR A 265 27.74 -12.88 -37.64
CA THR A 265 29.18 -12.66 -37.80
C THR A 265 29.93 -13.84 -37.21
N ALA A 266 30.20 -14.84 -38.06
CA ALA A 266 31.22 -15.82 -37.79
C ALA A 266 32.54 -15.08 -37.49
N LEU A 267 33.15 -15.44 -36.35
CA LEU A 267 34.57 -15.32 -36.03
C LEU A 267 35.35 -14.26 -36.85
N ARG A 268 35.41 -13.02 -36.36
CA ARG A 268 36.66 -12.27 -36.45
C ARG A 268 37.02 -11.73 -35.07
N LYS A 269 38.05 -12.35 -34.51
CA LYS A 269 38.76 -11.92 -33.31
C LYS A 269 39.03 -10.41 -33.39
N THR A 270 38.92 -9.78 -32.24
CA THR A 270 39.41 -8.44 -31.86
C THR A 270 38.48 -7.24 -32.10
N LYS A 271 38.09 -6.66 -30.95
CA LYS A 271 37.71 -5.27 -30.68
C LYS A 271 36.28 -4.84 -31.02
N SER A 272 35.59 -4.46 -29.93
CA SER A 272 34.40 -3.60 -29.83
C SER A 272 33.05 -4.31 -29.95
N VAL A 273 32.43 -4.54 -28.78
CA VAL A 273 31.03 -4.98 -28.60
C VAL A 273 30.00 -3.96 -29.14
N LYS A 274 30.42 -2.81 -29.68
CA LYS A 274 29.50 -1.77 -30.16
C LYS A 274 28.80 -2.06 -31.49
N THR A 275 29.22 -3.02 -32.30
CA THR A 275 28.74 -3.16 -33.70
C THR A 275 27.87 -4.39 -33.98
N ALA A 276 27.40 -5.12 -32.96
CA ALA A 276 26.63 -6.36 -33.17
C ALA A 276 25.14 -6.17 -33.52
N PHE A 277 24.63 -4.93 -33.58
CA PHE A 277 23.19 -4.65 -33.66
C PHE A 277 22.79 -3.57 -34.68
N GLU A 278 23.66 -3.21 -35.63
CA GLU A 278 23.39 -2.05 -36.51
C GLU A 278 22.66 -2.36 -37.83
N ASP A 279 22.46 -3.61 -38.26
CA ASP A 279 22.04 -3.88 -39.66
C ASP A 279 20.89 -4.89 -39.90
N ASN A 280 19.92 -5.09 -38.99
CA ASN A 280 18.71 -5.88 -39.31
C ASN A 280 17.49 -5.42 -38.51
N ASP A 281 16.64 -4.58 -39.11
CA ASP A 281 15.42 -4.04 -38.48
C ASP A 281 14.15 -4.90 -38.70
N ASP A 282 14.23 -5.96 -39.53
CA ASP A 282 13.04 -6.67 -40.03
C ASP A 282 12.73 -8.05 -39.40
N LEU A 283 13.42 -8.45 -38.32
CA LEU A 283 13.10 -9.68 -37.58
C LEU A 283 12.76 -9.34 -36.12
N LEU A 284 11.61 -8.70 -35.93
CA LEU A 284 10.97 -8.59 -34.63
C LEU A 284 10.46 -9.98 -34.23
N ASP A 285 11.23 -10.64 -33.35
CA ASP A 285 10.76 -11.77 -32.58
C ASP A 285 9.56 -11.30 -31.73
N GLU A 286 8.34 -11.56 -32.22
CA GLU A 286 7.06 -11.14 -31.64
C GLU A 286 6.91 -11.59 -30.18
N GLN A 287 7.73 -12.53 -29.71
CA GLN A 287 7.60 -13.12 -28.38
C GLN A 287 8.04 -12.19 -27.23
N ASN A 288 8.90 -11.19 -27.47
CA ASN A 288 9.57 -10.51 -26.36
C ASN A 288 9.21 -9.03 -26.14
N ASN A 289 8.41 -8.38 -27.01
CA ASN A 289 7.87 -7.01 -26.81
C ASN A 289 8.89 -5.91 -26.38
N PHE A 290 10.20 -6.12 -26.54
CA PHE A 290 11.24 -5.14 -26.27
C PHE A 290 11.67 -4.45 -27.57
N SER A 291 11.80 -3.12 -27.54
CA SER A 291 12.42 -2.42 -28.67
C SER A 291 13.89 -2.84 -28.83
N LEU A 292 14.46 -2.63 -30.01
CA LEU A 292 15.87 -2.93 -30.26
C LEU A 292 16.79 -2.20 -29.27
N GLU A 293 16.51 -0.92 -28.99
CA GLU A 293 17.27 -0.11 -28.04
C GLU A 293 17.15 -0.63 -26.60
N GLN A 294 15.96 -1.07 -26.17
CA GLN A 294 15.78 -1.70 -24.86
C GLN A 294 16.60 -2.99 -24.74
N ARG A 295 16.58 -3.83 -25.79
CA ARG A 295 17.38 -5.07 -25.83
C ARG A 295 18.88 -4.78 -25.73
N LYS A 296 19.39 -3.84 -26.54
CA LYS A 296 20.80 -3.40 -26.50
C LYS A 296 21.20 -2.93 -25.11
N GLN A 297 20.38 -2.07 -24.49
CA GLN A 297 20.65 -1.51 -23.17
C GLN A 297 20.67 -2.60 -22.08
N ILE A 298 19.62 -3.42 -22.01
CA ILE A 298 19.50 -4.48 -21.00
C ILE A 298 20.62 -5.51 -21.21
N PHE A 299 20.88 -5.94 -22.45
CA PHE A 299 21.96 -6.86 -22.79
C PHE A 299 23.33 -6.30 -22.36
N GLY A 300 23.62 -5.05 -22.70
CA GLY A 300 24.87 -4.39 -22.32
C GLY A 300 25.07 -4.33 -20.81
N ASN A 301 24.01 -4.06 -20.05
CA ASN A 301 24.04 -4.07 -18.59
C ASN A 301 24.26 -5.49 -18.04
N CYS A 302 23.57 -6.50 -18.57
CA CYS A 302 23.76 -7.88 -18.15
C CYS A 302 25.18 -8.37 -18.44
N TYR A 303 25.68 -8.10 -19.65
CA TYR A 303 27.05 -8.41 -20.06
C TYR A 303 28.07 -7.73 -19.14
N ALA A 304 27.89 -6.44 -18.84
CA ALA A 304 28.77 -5.72 -17.93
C ALA A 304 28.78 -6.32 -16.51
N PHE A 305 27.64 -6.79 -16.00
CA PHE A 305 27.58 -7.47 -14.70
C PHE A 305 28.32 -8.81 -14.70
N LEU A 306 28.11 -9.61 -15.76
CA LEU A 306 28.71 -10.94 -15.88
C LEU A 306 30.22 -10.88 -16.16
N GLU A 307 30.67 -10.03 -17.09
CA GLU A 307 32.08 -9.93 -17.46
C GLU A 307 32.95 -9.25 -16.41
N ASN A 308 32.46 -8.16 -15.82
CA ASN A 308 33.22 -7.45 -14.79
C ASN A 308 33.18 -8.17 -13.43
N GLN A 309 32.55 -9.35 -13.37
CA GLN A 309 32.34 -10.11 -12.15
C GLN A 309 31.81 -9.19 -11.04
N ILE A 310 30.84 -8.34 -11.36
CA ILE A 310 30.20 -7.49 -10.36
C ILE A 310 29.35 -8.44 -9.53
N PHE A 311 29.98 -9.00 -8.50
CA PHE A 311 29.29 -9.83 -7.54
C PHE A 311 28.37 -8.92 -6.74
N LEU A 312 27.07 -9.19 -6.81
CA LEU A 312 26.17 -8.75 -5.76
C LEU A 312 26.62 -9.48 -4.50
N VAL A 313 27.46 -8.82 -3.71
CA VAL A 313 28.14 -9.44 -2.56
C VAL A 313 27.06 -9.89 -1.56
N LYS A 314 27.17 -11.12 -1.05
CA LYS A 314 26.33 -11.64 0.05
C LYS A 314 26.54 -10.89 1.37
N GLU A 315 27.53 -10.01 1.45
CA GLU A 315 27.87 -9.23 2.64
C GLU A 315 27.47 -7.75 2.52
N ASN A 316 27.07 -7.21 3.67
CA ASN A 316 26.52 -5.88 4.01
C ASN A 316 27.06 -4.68 3.21
N THR A 317 26.80 -4.61 1.91
CA THR A 317 26.94 -3.36 1.16
C THR A 317 25.58 -2.70 1.07
N ARG A 318 25.47 -1.48 1.63
CA ARG A 318 24.26 -0.67 1.49
C ARG A 318 23.97 -0.52 -0.02
N PRO A 319 22.79 -0.93 -0.52
CA PRO A 319 22.51 -0.99 -1.97
C PRO A 319 22.56 0.38 -2.67
N PHE A 320 22.61 1.47 -1.91
CA PHE A 320 22.74 2.83 -2.45
C PHE A 320 24.13 3.19 -2.97
N PHE A 321 25.17 2.38 -2.74
CA PHE A 321 26.50 2.66 -3.31
C PHE A 321 26.51 2.54 -4.85
N LEU A 322 25.63 1.71 -5.43
CA LEU A 322 25.51 1.53 -6.88
C LEU A 322 24.75 2.68 -7.58
N LEU A 323 23.80 3.33 -6.90
CA LEU A 323 23.07 4.48 -7.45
C LEU A 323 23.90 5.77 -7.51
N TYR A 324 24.97 5.87 -6.71
CA TYR A 324 25.86 7.04 -6.73
C TYR A 324 26.93 6.96 -7.84
N LEU A 325 27.29 5.75 -8.27
CA LEU A 325 28.27 5.53 -9.35
C LEU A 325 27.73 5.92 -10.74
N THR A 326 26.42 5.99 -10.93
CA THR A 326 25.80 6.26 -12.25
C THR A 326 25.67 7.73 -12.60
N ARG A 327 26.08 8.68 -11.75
CA ARG A 327 25.92 10.12 -12.06
C ARG A 327 27.18 10.93 -12.32
N LYS A 328 28.42 10.44 -12.10
CA LYS A 328 29.62 11.24 -12.44
C LYS A 328 31.00 10.55 -12.46
N LEU A 329 31.09 9.23 -12.62
CA LEU A 329 32.41 8.58 -12.72
C LEU A 329 32.58 7.84 -14.05
N CYS A 330 33.49 8.40 -14.85
CA CYS A 330 34.11 7.78 -16.00
C CYS A 330 34.61 6.37 -15.61
N TRP A 331 34.11 5.34 -16.29
CA TRP A 331 34.41 3.91 -16.08
C TRP A 331 35.85 3.55 -16.48
N ARG A 332 36.86 4.18 -15.86
CA ARG A 332 38.27 3.94 -16.21
C ARG A 332 39.20 3.52 -15.07
N LYS A 333 38.71 3.28 -13.86
CA LYS A 333 39.52 2.66 -12.80
C LYS A 333 38.66 2.18 -11.63
N ILE A 334 38.28 0.90 -11.67
CA ILE A 334 38.10 0.10 -10.44
C ILE A 334 39.06 -1.08 -10.61
N ILE A 335 40.32 -0.83 -10.27
CA ILE A 335 41.36 -1.84 -10.08
C ILE A 335 41.71 -1.78 -8.59
N ALA A 336 41.81 -2.97 -8.00
CA ALA A 336 42.35 -3.30 -6.68
C ALA A 336 41.46 -2.98 -5.47
N LEU A 337 40.74 -4.01 -5.02
CA LEU A 337 40.86 -4.51 -3.65
C LEU A 337 40.78 -6.05 -3.68
N LYS A 338 41.94 -6.67 -3.90
CA LYS A 338 42.25 -8.00 -3.36
C LYS A 338 43.29 -7.77 -2.28
N ASN A 339 42.91 -8.04 -1.04
CA ASN A 339 43.66 -8.81 -0.04
C ASN A 339 42.67 -9.23 1.04
#